data_AF-F0LN96-F1
#
_entry.id   AF-F0LN96-F1
#
_cell.length_a   1.000
_cell.length_b   1.000
_cell.length_c   1.000
_cell.angle_alpha   90.00
_cell.angle_beta   90.00
_cell.angle_gamma   90.00
#
_symmetry.space_group_name_H-M   'P 1'
#
loop_
_entity.id
_entity.type
_entity.pdbx_description
1 polymer ?
#
loop_
_entity_poly.entity_id
_entity_poly.type
_entity_poly.pdbx_seq_one_letter_code
_entity_poly.pdbx_strand_id
1 'polypeptide(L)'
;MPRNRGKGSGFEKKIASRYKRAGYFIERNKVKNGTEIDIIAKKKRQKKLVIETKAGKQVVTSSVIRKLAEVARSIKGKPVLVIGPRVSLTKPAKKEAKKRNIRIRKVYC
;
A
#
# COMPACT_ATOMS: atom_id res chain seq x y z
N MET A 1 -18.06 8.35 14.89
CA MET A 1 -18.49 6.93 14.88
C MET A 1 -17.35 6.07 14.34
N PRO A 2 -16.85 5.06 15.08
CA PRO A 2 -15.71 4.27 14.65
C PRO A 2 -16.14 3.32 13.51
N ARG A 3 -15.29 3.16 12.49
CA ARG A 3 -15.55 2.30 11.34
C ARG A 3 -15.57 0.82 11.77
N ASN A 4 -16.73 0.30 12.14
CA ASN A 4 -16.98 -1.14 12.23
C ASN A 4 -17.00 -1.76 10.81
N ARG A 5 -15.84 -2.11 10.26
CA ARG A 5 -15.69 -2.99 9.09
C ARG A 5 -14.50 -3.92 9.32
N GLY A 6 -14.76 -5.11 9.86
CA GLY A 6 -13.73 -6.09 10.19
C GLY A 6 -12.71 -6.31 9.07
N LYS A 7 -11.43 -6.09 9.39
CA LYS A 7 -10.24 -6.69 8.76
C LYS A 7 -10.02 -6.40 7.25
N GLY A 8 -10.11 -5.13 6.86
CA GLY A 8 -9.66 -4.63 5.56
C GLY A 8 -10.76 -4.48 4.51
N SER A 9 -10.64 -3.46 3.64
CA SER A 9 -11.63 -3.17 2.60
C SER A 9 -11.72 -4.31 1.57
N GLY A 10 -12.87 -4.50 0.90
CA GLY A 10 -12.99 -5.51 -0.18
C GLY A 10 -11.93 -5.32 -1.29
N PHE A 11 -11.49 -4.08 -1.50
CA PHE A 11 -10.38 -3.75 -2.39
C PHE A 11 -9.04 -4.33 -1.90
N GLU A 12 -8.71 -4.12 -0.63
CA GLU A 12 -7.50 -4.68 -0.01
C GLU A 12 -7.47 -6.20 -0.09
N LYS A 13 -8.60 -6.87 0.18
CA LYS A 13 -8.74 -8.34 0.03
C LYS A 13 -8.46 -8.79 -1.41
N LYS A 14 -8.98 -8.06 -2.41
CA LYS A 14 -8.73 -8.33 -3.84
C LYS A 14 -7.25 -8.17 -4.19
N ILE A 15 -6.60 -7.11 -3.71
CA ILE A 15 -5.16 -6.90 -3.91
C ILE A 15 -4.34 -8.00 -3.25
N ALA A 16 -4.61 -8.32 -1.98
CA ALA A 16 -3.96 -9.41 -1.26
C ALA A 16 -4.09 -10.74 -2.00
N SER A 17 -5.28 -11.07 -2.50
CA SER A 17 -5.52 -12.29 -3.28
C SER A 17 -4.69 -12.34 -4.57
N ARG A 18 -4.55 -11.22 -5.30
CA ARG A 18 -3.69 -11.16 -6.50
C ARG A 18 -2.22 -11.42 -6.17
N TYR A 19 -1.70 -10.86 -5.08
CA TYR A 19 -0.34 -11.13 -4.65
C TYR A 19 -0.17 -12.58 -4.17
N LYS A 20 -1.16 -13.14 -3.45
CA LYS A 20 -1.16 -14.56 -3.06
C LYS A 20 -1.09 -15.48 -4.29
N ARG A 21 -1.91 -15.24 -5.31
CA ARG A 21 -1.88 -15.98 -6.59
C ARG A 21 -0.54 -15.86 -7.33
N ALA A 22 0.17 -14.75 -7.17
CA ALA A 22 1.51 -14.56 -7.72
C ALA A 22 2.63 -15.25 -6.89
N GLY A 23 2.27 -16.03 -5.86
CA GLY A 23 3.20 -16.80 -5.03
C GLY A 23 3.83 -15.99 -3.90
N TYR A 24 3.19 -14.90 -3.44
CA TYR A 24 3.61 -14.18 -2.24
C TYR A 24 2.89 -14.70 -1.00
N PHE A 25 3.61 -14.81 0.11
CA PHE A 25 3.07 -14.92 1.45
C PHE A 25 2.60 -13.54 1.91
N ILE A 26 1.35 -13.45 2.40
CA ILE A 26 0.69 -12.18 2.70
C ILE A 26 0.42 -12.05 4.19
N GLU A 27 0.84 -10.94 4.77
CA GLU A 27 0.43 -10.48 6.10
C GLU A 27 -0.40 -9.21 5.91
N ARG A 28 -1.61 -9.16 6.48
CA ARG A 28 -2.52 -8.01 6.39
C ARG A 28 -2.68 -7.30 7.72
N ASN A 29 -3.05 -6.01 7.68
CA ASN A 29 -3.40 -5.19 8.84
C ASN A 29 -2.38 -5.33 9.98
N LYS A 30 -1.10 -5.16 9.65
CA LYS A 30 -0.03 -5.28 10.64
C LYS A 30 0.30 -3.90 11.19
N VAL A 31 0.31 -3.78 12.51
CA VAL A 31 0.87 -2.61 13.19
C VAL A 31 2.35 -2.86 13.41
N LYS A 32 3.20 -1.97 12.90
CA LYS A 32 4.64 -1.97 13.14
C LYS A 32 5.06 -0.56 13.55
N ASN A 33 5.70 -0.45 14.71
CA ASN A 33 6.17 0.82 15.28
C ASN A 33 5.06 1.89 15.32
N GLY A 34 3.87 1.50 15.80
CA GLY A 34 2.69 2.38 15.89
C GLY A 34 2.05 2.75 14.55
N THR A 35 2.56 2.26 13.41
CA THR A 35 1.97 2.51 12.10
C THR A 35 1.28 1.28 11.55
N GLU A 36 0.03 1.45 11.12
CA GLU A 36 -0.71 0.42 10.40
C GLU A 36 -0.17 0.26 8.97
N ILE A 37 0.02 -0.99 8.58
CA ILE A 37 0.40 -1.41 7.24
C ILE A 37 -0.72 -2.28 6.70
N ASP A 38 -1.31 -1.87 5.58
CA ASP A 38 -2.38 -2.60 4.92
C ASP A 38 -1.91 -4.03 4.56
N ILE A 39 -0.85 -4.14 3.75
CA ILE A 39 -0.38 -5.44 3.23
C ILE A 39 1.16 -5.50 3.23
N ILE A 40 1.71 -6.58 3.79
CA ILE A 40 3.11 -6.98 3.61
C ILE A 40 3.13 -8.25 2.76
N ALA A 41 3.77 -8.19 1.59
CA ALA A 41 3.92 -9.34 0.70
C ALA A 41 5.38 -9.82 0.70
N LYS A 42 5.60 -11.11 0.96
CA LYS A 42 6.93 -11.74 1.03
C LYS A 42 7.02 -12.88 0.01
N LYS A 43 8.13 -12.98 -0.72
CA LYS A 43 8.40 -14.11 -1.63
C LYS A 43 9.83 -14.58 -1.39
N LYS A 44 10.07 -15.90 -1.47
CA LYS A 44 11.39 -16.50 -1.21
C LYS A 44 12.46 -15.79 -2.07
N ARG A 45 13.59 -15.42 -1.47
CA ARG A 45 14.71 -14.68 -2.10
C ARG A 45 14.35 -13.29 -2.69
N GLN A 46 13.20 -12.70 -2.34
CA GLN A 46 12.83 -11.35 -2.76
C GLN A 46 12.69 -10.38 -1.57
N LYS A 47 12.98 -9.10 -1.80
CA LYS A 47 12.67 -8.04 -0.82
C LYS A 47 11.17 -8.01 -0.57
N LYS A 48 10.78 -7.84 0.70
CA LYS A 48 9.39 -7.68 1.13
C LYS A 48 8.78 -6.46 0.42
N LEU A 49 7.52 -6.55 0.03
CA LEU A 49 6.76 -5.41 -0.48
C LEU A 49 5.88 -4.88 0.64
N VAL A 50 5.89 -3.56 0.82
CA VAL A 50 5.06 -2.84 1.78
C VAL A 50 4.04 -2.09 0.97
N ILE A 51 2.82 -2.62 0.96
CA ILE A 51 1.76 -2.23 0.04
C ILE A 51 0.72 -1.45 0.83
N GLU A 52 0.55 -0.19 0.46
CA GLU A 52 -0.56 0.65 0.89
C GLU A 52 -1.65 0.63 -0.17
N THR A 53 -2.91 0.53 0.24
CA THR A 53 -4.06 0.51 -0.66
C THR A 53 -4.95 1.73 -0.45
N LYS A 54 -5.36 2.38 -1.54
CA LYS A 54 -6.32 3.49 -1.51
C LYS A 54 -7.42 3.24 -2.54
N ALA A 55 -8.68 3.31 -2.12
CA ALA A 55 -9.86 3.10 -2.97
C ALA A 55 -10.96 4.13 -2.71
N GLY A 56 -11.97 4.18 -3.58
CA GLY A 56 -13.01 5.21 -3.51
C GLY A 56 -12.56 6.57 -4.07
N LYS A 57 -13.41 7.59 -3.96
CA LYS A 57 -13.11 8.96 -4.40
C LYS A 57 -12.27 9.64 -3.32
N GLN A 58 -10.95 9.71 -3.52
CA GLN A 58 -10.02 10.37 -2.60
C GLN A 58 -8.76 10.87 -3.32
N VAL A 59 -8.10 11.85 -2.71
CA VAL A 59 -6.87 12.48 -3.22
C VAL A 59 -5.69 12.09 -2.34
N VAL A 60 -4.66 11.51 -2.94
CA VAL A 60 -3.41 11.14 -2.27
C VAL A 60 -2.41 12.29 -2.36
N THR A 61 -1.94 12.73 -1.20
CA THR A 61 -0.99 13.83 -1.03
C THR A 61 0.44 13.31 -0.80
N SER A 62 1.43 14.23 -0.80
CA SER A 62 2.83 13.89 -0.56
C SER A 62 3.09 13.34 0.83
N SER A 63 2.32 13.73 1.86
CA SER A 63 2.47 13.19 3.21
C SER A 63 2.23 11.69 3.27
N VAL A 64 1.22 11.19 2.56
CA VAL A 64 0.93 9.74 2.44
C VAL A 64 2.11 9.00 1.80
N ILE A 65 2.70 9.58 0.76
CA ILE A 65 3.87 9.02 0.06
C ILE A 65 5.09 8.97 1.00
N ARG A 66 5.34 10.03 1.77
CA ARG A 66 6.45 10.09 2.74
C ARG A 66 6.29 9.02 3.82
N LYS A 67 5.11 8.94 4.43
CA LYS A 67 4.79 7.94 5.47
C LYS A 67 4.98 6.53 4.96
N LEU A 68 4.48 6.21 3.76
CA LEU A 68 4.67 4.88 3.15
C LEU A 68 6.17 4.55 2.97
N ALA A 69 6.97 5.51 2.51
CA ALA A 69 8.40 5.29 2.32
C ALA A 69 9.14 5.07 3.64
N GLU A 70 8.80 5.82 4.68
CA GLU A 70 9.39 5.69 6.02
C GLU A 70 9.09 4.32 6.64
N VAL A 71 7.82 3.90 6.57
CA VAL A 71 7.39 2.59 7.06
C VAL A 71 8.04 1.47 6.25
N ALA A 72 8.12 1.62 4.92
CA ALA A 72 8.80 0.61 4.10
C ALA A 72 10.28 0.48 4.44
N ARG A 73 10.95 1.61 4.69
CA ARG A 73 12.37 1.65 5.10
C ARG A 73 12.57 0.97 6.45
N SER A 74 11.72 1.24 7.44
CA SER A 74 11.85 0.68 8.79
C SER A 74 11.78 -0.86 8.81
N ILE A 75 11.01 -1.46 7.89
CA ILE A 75 10.90 -2.92 7.76
C ILE A 75 11.74 -3.52 6.62
N LYS A 76 12.69 -2.74 6.06
CA LYS A 76 13.59 -3.12 4.96
C LYS A 76 12.85 -3.64 3.72
N GLY A 77 11.66 -3.11 3.45
CA GLY A 77 10.80 -3.47 2.33
C GLY A 77 10.79 -2.43 1.20
N LYS A 78 10.25 -2.80 0.05
CA LYS A 78 10.01 -1.89 -1.08
C LYS A 78 8.60 -1.28 -0.97
N PRO A 79 8.45 0.05 -0.97
CA PRO A 79 7.16 0.72 -0.89
C PRO A 79 6.39 0.56 -2.22
N VAL A 80 5.11 0.21 -2.12
CA VAL A 80 4.19 0.11 -3.24
C VAL A 80 2.87 0.77 -2.85
N LEU A 81 2.38 1.68 -3.68
CA LEU A 81 1.05 2.26 -3.54
C LEU A 81 0.13 1.67 -4.59
N VAL A 82 -0.94 1.00 -4.15
CA VAL A 82 -1.98 0.47 -5.05
C VAL A 82 -3.23 1.33 -4.94
N ILE A 83 -3.63 1.94 -6.04
CA ILE A 83 -4.75 2.87 -6.09
C ILE A 83 -5.90 2.33 -6.94
N GLY A 84 -7.13 2.59 -6.49
CA GLY A 84 -8.35 2.33 -7.25
C GLY A 84 -8.59 3.38 -8.37
N PRO A 85 -9.62 3.18 -9.20
CA PRO A 85 -9.84 3.99 -10.40
C PRO A 85 -10.17 5.46 -10.09
N ARG A 86 -10.89 5.70 -8.99
CA ARG A 86 -11.35 7.03 -8.53
C ARG A 86 -10.39 7.73 -7.57
N VAL A 87 -9.18 7.19 -7.41
CA VAL A 87 -8.12 7.80 -6.60
C VAL A 87 -7.22 8.63 -7.50
N SER A 88 -6.98 9.88 -7.11
CA SER A 88 -6.04 10.78 -7.77
C SER A 88 -4.82 11.06 -6.90
N LEU A 89 -3.70 11.40 -7.51
CA LEU A 89 -2.50 11.85 -6.82
C LEU A 89 -2.27 13.32 -7.16
N THR A 90 -1.95 14.13 -6.14
CA THR A 90 -1.53 15.51 -6.38
C THR A 90 -0.19 15.57 -7.15
N LYS A 91 0.09 16.69 -7.82
CA LYS A 91 1.39 16.90 -8.50
C LYS A 91 2.58 16.71 -7.52
N PRO A 92 2.55 17.27 -6.29
CA PRO A 92 3.58 16.99 -5.28
C PRO A 92 3.70 15.51 -4.91
N ALA A 93 2.59 14.78 -4.76
CA ALA A 93 2.62 13.36 -4.45
C ALA A 93 3.32 12.55 -5.54
N LYS A 94 3.05 12.85 -6.82
CA LYS A 94 3.73 12.20 -7.95
C LYS A 94 5.23 12.48 -7.97
N LYS A 95 5.65 13.73 -7.70
CA LYS A 95 7.08 14.10 -7.61
C LYS A 95 7.77 13.36 -6.46
N GLU A 96 7.15 13.34 -5.29
CA GLU A 96 7.68 12.66 -4.11
C GLU A 96 7.78 11.14 -4.33
N ALA A 97 6.79 10.52 -5.00
CA ALA A 97 6.80 9.09 -5.29
C ALA A 97 7.96 8.71 -6.22
N LYS A 98 8.25 9.53 -7.24
CA LYS A 98 9.42 9.36 -8.10
C LYS A 98 10.73 9.49 -7.31
N LYS A 99 10.87 10.55 -6.51
CA LYS A 99 12.08 10.80 -5.69
C LYS A 99 12.38 9.63 -4.74
N ARG A 100 11.35 8.99 -4.19
CA ARG A 100 11.47 7.90 -3.22
C ARG A 100 11.37 6.50 -3.84
N ASN A 101 11.33 6.40 -5.16
CA ASN A 101 11.19 5.16 -5.91
C ASN A 101 9.99 4.30 -5.45
N ILE A 102 8.85 4.95 -5.18
CA ILE A 102 7.61 4.26 -4.80
C ILE A 102 6.91 3.78 -6.06
N ARG A 103 6.65 2.47 -6.13
CA ARG A 103 5.91 1.90 -7.24
C ARG A 103 4.42 2.19 -7.07
N ILE A 104 3.84 2.97 -7.98
CA ILE A 104 2.40 3.21 -8.02
C ILE A 104 1.76 2.24 -9.02
N ARG A 105 0.70 1.55 -8.59
CA ARG A 105 -0.10 0.65 -9.45
C ARG A 105 -1.56 1.07 -9.41
N LYS A 106 -2.15 1.34 -10.57
CA LYS A 106 -3.59 1.59 -10.68
C LYS A 106 -4.30 0.28 -11.01
N VAL A 107 -5.34 -0.05 -10.24
CA VAL A 107 -6.14 -1.25 -10.43
C VAL A 107 -7.57 -0.85 -10.75
N TYR A 108 -8.03 -1.28 -11.92
CA TYR A 108 -9.43 -1.23 -12.30
C TYR A 108 -10.11 -2.48 -11.74
N CYS A 109 -11.24 -2.28 -11.09
CA CYS A 109 -11.99 -3.34 -10.43
C CYS A 109 -13.04 -3.90 -11.36
#